data_AF-A0A7S1YQS8-F1
#
_entry.id   AF-A0A7S1YQS8-F1
#
_cell.length_a   1.000
_cell.length_b   1.000
_cell.length_c   1.000
_cell.angle_alpha   90.00
_cell.angle_beta   90.00
_cell.angle_gamma   90.00
#
_symmetry.space_group_name_H-M   'P 1'
#
loop_
_entity.id
_entity.type
_entity.pdbx_description
1 polymer ?
#
loop_
_entity_poly.entity_id
_entity_poly.type
_entity_poly.pdbx_seq_one_letter_code
_entity_poly.pdbx_strand_id
1 'polypeptide(L)'
;SRVILKMASSHIPANVLLSFFKDVTTLMKTYPQQESISSLTGFDSNDASVAPPPGLERQRQVLLGTQMKVLESTIANYNNSNTKDDVMMQDAQMALRELGGGGEGPNEYVEIISDDVREELRIAMLEMTDAARIAFARAVLILELQWDEKRDDDDEGGNVLSRNLRGEEQDGSIDGAHVLEFCGLCNVAVKLPEVQRHLRYGTDMLRLFNETANDNAESTAVSDNDQTDQSLSSAPKERLEHIQAMLLRAIGYEPQFALDEFRRLFLSKDSNVDDPELIDVFATFVQSMSIVVTNATLGISADSNGMLSDVNEGGVTRVLSVEEKTVQIDGNDDEILVGSGGGGAPSMATMEQQRDVR
;
A
#
# COMPACT_ATOMS: atom_id res chain seq x y z
N SER A 1 18.54 58.90 6.49
CA SER A 1 19.11 57.66 5.95
C SER A 1 18.46 56.47 6.63
N ARG A 2 17.40 55.92 6.02
CA ARG A 2 16.80 54.64 6.44
C ARG A 2 17.44 53.54 5.61
N VAL A 3 18.07 52.61 6.30
CA VAL A 3 18.72 51.43 5.74
C VAL A 3 17.64 50.56 5.10
N ILE A 4 17.56 50.59 3.77
CA ILE A 4 16.87 49.55 3.00
C ILE A 4 17.87 48.40 2.96
N LEU A 5 17.78 47.51 3.95
CA LEU A 5 18.32 46.16 3.83
C LEU A 5 17.51 45.50 2.71
N LYS A 6 18.02 45.56 1.48
CA LYS A 6 17.72 44.53 0.48
C LYS A 6 18.22 43.24 1.11
N MET A 7 17.32 42.51 1.78
CA MET A 7 17.50 41.08 1.90
C MET A 7 17.55 40.59 0.46
N ALA A 8 18.73 40.21 0.00
CA ALA A 8 18.82 39.43 -1.23
C ALA A 8 18.00 38.19 -0.96
N SER A 9 16.81 38.10 -1.55
CA SER A 9 16.08 36.85 -1.64
C SER A 9 17.02 35.88 -2.35
N SER A 10 17.63 34.96 -1.61
CA SER A 10 18.40 33.86 -2.17
C SER A 10 17.42 32.95 -2.88
N HIS A 11 17.10 33.30 -4.12
CA HIS A 11 16.25 32.49 -4.96
C HIS A 11 16.98 31.20 -5.28
N ILE A 12 16.35 30.08 -4.93
CA ILE A 12 16.91 28.77 -5.25
C ILE A 12 16.67 28.47 -6.71
N PRO A 13 17.72 28.13 -7.46
CA PRO A 13 17.57 27.73 -8.84
C PRO A 13 16.67 26.50 -8.96
N ALA A 14 15.66 26.58 -9.84
CA ALA A 14 14.68 25.51 -10.05
C ALA A 14 15.31 24.15 -10.36
N ASN A 15 16.44 24.15 -11.08
CA ASN A 15 17.19 22.96 -11.44
C ASN A 15 17.78 22.23 -10.22
N VAL A 16 18.07 22.92 -9.12
CA VAL A 16 18.51 22.30 -7.85
C VAL A 16 17.37 21.47 -7.27
N LEU A 17 16.18 22.05 -7.19
CA LEU A 17 14.99 21.36 -6.66
C LEU A 17 14.56 20.20 -7.58
N LEU A 18 14.60 20.40 -8.90
CA LEU A 18 14.33 19.32 -9.86
C LEU A 18 15.32 18.16 -9.74
N SER A 19 16.62 18.46 -9.61
CA SER A 19 17.63 17.41 -9.38
C SER A 19 17.34 16.67 -8.09
N PHE A 20 17.10 17.39 -6.99
CA PHE A 20 16.75 16.81 -5.71
C PHE A 20 15.53 15.86 -5.81
N PHE A 21 14.43 16.30 -6.42
CA PHE A 21 13.24 15.45 -6.58
C PHE A 21 13.52 14.19 -7.42
N LYS A 22 14.29 14.31 -8.51
CA LYS A 22 14.65 13.17 -9.37
C LYS A 22 15.60 12.19 -8.66
N ASP A 23 16.58 12.72 -7.93
CA ASP A 23 17.56 11.93 -7.18
C ASP A 23 16.87 11.17 -6.04
N VAL A 24 16.01 11.83 -5.26
CA VAL A 24 15.20 11.18 -4.23
C VAL A 24 14.26 10.15 -4.84
N THR A 25 13.55 10.47 -5.91
CA THR A 25 12.63 9.52 -6.57
C THR A 25 13.36 8.24 -6.98
N THR A 26 14.56 8.39 -7.55
CA THR A 26 15.40 7.26 -7.96
C THR A 26 15.83 6.42 -6.76
N LEU A 27 16.26 7.08 -5.68
CA LEU A 27 16.64 6.42 -4.43
C LEU A 27 15.47 5.69 -3.77
N MET A 28 14.29 6.31 -3.71
CA MET A 28 13.09 5.75 -3.07
C MET A 28 12.60 4.49 -3.80
N LYS A 29 12.75 4.41 -5.12
CA LYS A 29 12.36 3.22 -5.91
C LYS A 29 13.09 1.96 -5.45
N THR A 30 14.35 2.07 -5.03
CA THR A 30 15.20 0.96 -4.55
C THR A 30 15.28 0.88 -3.03
N TYR A 31 14.56 1.72 -2.30
CA TYR A 31 14.53 1.71 -0.84
C TYR A 31 13.57 0.64 -0.30
N PRO A 32 13.89 -0.03 0.83
CA PRO A 32 15.12 0.12 1.61
C PRO A 32 16.30 -0.64 1.00
N GLN A 33 17.46 0.01 0.92
CA GLN A 33 18.71 -0.68 0.58
C GLN A 33 19.09 -1.61 1.74
N GLN A 34 19.72 -2.75 1.46
CA GLN A 34 20.03 -3.78 2.46
C GLN A 34 20.83 -3.22 3.66
N GLU A 35 21.75 -2.28 3.41
CA GLU A 35 22.51 -1.55 4.44
C GLU A 35 21.63 -0.68 5.36
N SER A 36 20.51 -0.17 4.83
CA SER A 36 19.56 0.65 5.59
C SER A 36 18.70 -0.22 6.52
N ILE A 37 18.43 -1.48 6.18
CA ILE A 37 17.63 -2.40 7.00
C ILE A 37 18.33 -2.70 8.33
N SER A 38 19.65 -2.93 8.32
CA SER A 38 20.45 -3.11 9.54
C SER A 38 20.42 -1.86 10.43
N SER A 39 20.42 -0.66 9.82
CA SER A 39 20.34 0.61 10.56
C SER A 39 18.95 0.91 11.13
N LEU A 40 17.89 0.46 10.44
CA LEU A 40 16.48 0.60 10.86
C LEU A 40 16.17 -0.28 12.06
N THR A 41 16.69 -1.50 12.03
CA THR A 41 16.44 -2.51 13.05
C THR A 41 17.34 -2.38 14.27
N GLY A 42 18.51 -1.73 14.12
CA GLY A 42 19.53 -1.74 15.15
C GLY A 42 20.09 -3.16 15.39
N PHE A 43 19.90 -4.08 14.44
CA PHE A 43 20.45 -5.42 14.52
C PHE A 43 21.97 -5.37 14.32
N ASP A 44 22.72 -5.52 15.40
CA ASP A 44 24.03 -6.15 15.31
C ASP A 44 23.76 -7.65 15.11
N SER A 45 24.29 -8.23 14.03
CA SER A 45 24.17 -9.65 13.67
C SER A 45 24.75 -10.64 14.72
N ASN A 46 25.22 -10.12 15.86
CA ASN A 46 25.81 -10.88 16.96
C ASN A 46 24.91 -10.96 18.21
N ASP A 47 23.78 -10.25 18.29
CA ASP A 47 22.88 -10.29 19.45
C ASP A 47 21.62 -11.11 19.11
N ALA A 48 21.41 -12.21 19.84
CA ALA A 48 20.33 -13.17 19.60
C ALA A 48 18.95 -12.65 20.05
N SER A 49 18.89 -11.45 20.65
CA SER A 49 17.64 -10.81 21.03
C SER A 49 17.10 -9.97 19.88
N VAL A 50 16.08 -10.49 19.19
CA VAL A 50 15.42 -9.74 18.12
C VAL A 50 14.63 -8.59 18.76
N ALA A 51 14.98 -7.33 18.48
CA ALA A 51 14.18 -6.18 18.91
C ALA A 51 12.94 -6.00 18.01
N PRO A 52 11.77 -5.63 18.57
CA PRO A 52 10.54 -5.44 17.79
C PRO A 52 10.73 -4.37 16.72
N PRO A 53 10.03 -4.47 15.56
CA PRO A 53 10.09 -3.49 14.51
C PRO A 53 9.89 -2.08 15.07
N PRO A 54 10.69 -1.09 14.63
CA PRO A 54 10.49 0.28 15.04
C PRO A 54 9.09 0.76 14.62
N GLY A 55 8.45 1.55 15.48
CA GLY A 55 7.17 2.17 15.15
C GLY A 55 7.25 3.07 13.91
N LEU A 56 6.10 3.27 13.26
CA LEU A 56 5.99 4.00 11.99
C LEU A 56 6.66 5.39 12.01
N GLU A 57 6.57 6.11 13.13
CA GLU A 57 7.19 7.42 13.27
C GLU A 57 8.73 7.37 13.14
N ARG A 58 9.39 6.37 13.73
CA ARG A 58 10.83 6.20 13.59
C ARG A 58 11.20 5.86 12.16
N GLN A 59 10.39 5.05 11.47
CA GLN A 59 10.62 4.74 10.06
C GLN A 59 10.47 5.97 9.16
N ARG A 60 9.48 6.85 9.43
CA ARG A 60 9.34 8.15 8.74
C ARG A 60 10.57 9.03 8.92
N GLN A 61 11.09 9.10 10.15
CA GLN A 61 12.27 9.90 10.46
C GLN A 61 13.51 9.39 9.71
N VAL A 62 13.69 8.07 9.57
CA VAL A 62 14.78 7.51 8.77
C VAL A 62 14.62 7.85 7.28
N LEU A 63 13.41 7.73 6.74
CA LEU A 63 13.12 8.09 5.35
C LEU A 63 13.39 9.58 5.09
N LEU A 64 12.90 10.45 5.99
CA LEU A 64 13.13 11.89 5.93
C LEU A 64 14.63 12.20 6.04
N GLY A 65 15.35 11.59 6.98
CA GLY A 65 16.80 11.75 7.10
C GLY A 65 17.56 11.35 5.83
N THR A 66 17.07 10.33 5.13
CA THR A 66 17.61 9.92 3.83
C THR A 66 17.35 10.97 2.75
N GLN A 67 16.14 11.52 2.67
CA GLN A 67 15.80 12.63 1.77
C GLN A 67 16.67 13.86 2.06
N MET A 68 16.87 14.21 3.33
CA MET A 68 17.70 15.34 3.73
C MET A 68 19.17 15.18 3.30
N LYS A 69 19.74 13.97 3.40
CA LYS A 69 21.10 13.69 2.91
C LYS A 69 21.23 13.84 1.40
N VAL A 70 20.20 13.46 0.64
CA VAL A 70 20.16 13.69 -0.81
C VAL A 70 20.13 15.19 -1.08
N LEU A 71 19.30 15.96 -0.38
CA LEU A 71 19.25 17.42 -0.52
C LEU A 71 20.62 18.07 -0.25
N GLU A 72 21.29 17.68 0.84
CA GLU A 72 22.64 18.16 1.16
C GLU A 72 23.63 17.88 0.02
N SER A 73 23.57 16.66 -0.53
CA SER A 73 24.43 16.23 -1.62
C SER A 73 24.14 16.99 -2.91
N THR A 74 22.87 17.20 -3.25
CA THR A 74 22.45 17.98 -4.43
C THR A 74 22.90 19.43 -4.32
N ILE A 75 22.76 20.07 -3.16
CA ILE A 75 23.21 21.44 -2.91
C ILE A 75 24.74 21.53 -2.99
N ALA A 76 25.46 20.60 -2.35
CA ALA A 76 26.92 20.56 -2.41
C ALA A 76 27.42 20.40 -3.85
N ASN A 77 26.81 19.52 -4.64
CA ASN A 77 27.15 19.33 -6.05
C ASN A 77 26.88 20.58 -6.88
N TYR A 78 25.77 21.29 -6.61
CA TYR A 78 25.47 22.56 -7.27
C TYR A 78 26.49 23.65 -6.94
N ASN A 79 26.79 23.87 -5.65
CA ASN A 79 27.74 24.90 -5.21
C ASN A 79 29.17 24.60 -5.70
N ASN A 80 29.57 23.32 -5.74
CA ASN A 80 30.86 22.92 -6.31
C ASN A 80 30.96 23.21 -7.82
N SER A 81 29.82 23.17 -8.53
CA SER A 81 29.76 23.40 -9.97
C SER A 81 29.55 24.88 -10.35
N ASN A 82 29.03 25.69 -9.43
CA ASN A 82 28.69 27.10 -9.67
C ASN A 82 29.39 28.02 -8.67
N THR A 83 30.30 28.86 -9.17
CA THR A 83 31.13 29.76 -8.34
C THR A 83 30.49 31.11 -8.01
N LYS A 84 29.27 31.36 -8.48
CA LYS A 84 28.66 32.71 -8.43
C LYS A 84 27.64 32.89 -7.32
N ASP A 85 26.85 31.86 -7.00
CA ASP A 85 25.77 31.94 -6.03
C ASP A 85 25.73 30.64 -5.22
N ASP A 86 26.11 30.72 -3.93
CA ASP A 86 26.02 29.59 -3.01
C ASP A 86 24.58 29.42 -2.52
N VAL A 87 24.01 28.24 -2.74
CA VAL A 87 22.71 27.87 -2.19
C VAL A 87 22.89 27.36 -0.77
N MET A 88 22.13 27.93 0.16
CA MET A 88 22.12 27.49 1.57
C MET A 88 21.03 26.45 1.80
N MET A 89 21.32 25.50 2.70
CA MET A 89 20.40 24.43 3.09
C MET A 89 19.07 24.97 3.65
N GLN A 90 19.12 26.06 4.42
CA GLN A 90 17.93 26.66 5.04
C GLN A 90 16.98 27.24 3.99
N ASP A 91 17.53 27.85 2.95
CA ASP A 91 16.75 28.38 1.83
C ASP A 91 16.04 27.23 1.10
N ALA A 92 16.71 26.08 0.95
CA ALA A 92 16.16 24.91 0.24
C ALA A 92 15.00 24.30 1.00
N GLN A 93 15.14 24.19 2.32
CA GLN A 93 14.06 23.74 3.19
C GLN A 93 12.87 24.70 3.17
N MET A 94 13.12 26.01 3.14
CA MET A 94 12.07 27.02 3.05
C MET A 94 11.31 26.92 1.72
N ALA A 95 12.02 26.85 0.60
CA ALA A 95 11.43 26.70 -0.73
C ALA A 95 10.62 25.39 -0.86
N LEU A 96 11.11 24.28 -0.29
CA LEU A 96 10.37 23.01 -0.27
C LEU A 96 9.10 23.10 0.58
N ARG A 97 9.15 23.78 1.74
CA ARG A 97 7.97 23.98 2.60
C ARG A 97 6.91 24.83 1.89
N GLU A 98 7.33 25.85 1.15
CA GLU A 98 6.40 26.70 0.38
C GLU A 98 5.79 25.96 -0.81
N LEU A 99 6.58 25.15 -1.54
CA LEU A 99 6.08 24.30 -2.61
C LEU A 99 5.07 23.26 -2.12
N GLY A 100 5.29 22.68 -0.94
CA GLY A 100 4.40 21.66 -0.36
C GLY A 100 3.19 22.24 0.41
N GLY A 101 3.26 23.49 0.84
CA GLY A 101 2.31 24.09 1.80
C GLY A 101 0.94 24.45 1.23
N GLY A 102 0.71 24.32 -0.08
CA GLY A 102 -0.60 24.60 -0.71
C GLY A 102 -1.14 26.02 -0.49
N GLY A 103 -0.30 26.95 -0.02
CA GLY A 103 -0.73 28.29 0.36
C GLY A 103 -1.16 29.11 -0.86
N GLU A 104 -2.37 29.64 -0.84
CA GLU A 104 -2.93 30.57 -1.84
C GLU A 104 -2.22 31.95 -1.87
N GLY A 105 -1.04 32.07 -1.25
CA GLY A 105 -0.26 33.30 -1.23
C GLY A 105 0.61 33.46 -2.49
N PRO A 106 0.87 34.70 -2.95
CA PRO A 106 1.89 34.94 -3.97
C PRO A 106 3.24 34.43 -3.45
N ASN A 107 3.78 33.44 -4.16
CA ASN A 107 4.97 32.68 -3.77
C ASN A 107 6.22 33.55 -4.03
N GLU A 108 6.52 34.47 -3.09
CA GLU A 108 7.56 35.51 -3.23
C GLU A 108 8.98 34.92 -3.45
N TYR A 109 9.22 33.67 -3.05
CA TYR A 109 10.50 32.97 -3.29
C TYR A 109 10.62 32.31 -4.66
N VAL A 110 9.50 32.12 -5.37
CA VAL A 110 9.40 31.42 -6.68
C VAL A 110 8.88 32.39 -7.77
N GLU A 111 9.14 33.68 -7.62
CA GLU A 111 8.52 34.74 -8.43
C GLU A 111 9.13 34.94 -9.84
N ILE A 112 10.12 34.13 -10.25
CA ILE A 112 10.73 34.21 -11.58
C ILE A 112 10.91 32.82 -12.19
N ILE A 113 9.82 32.04 -12.23
CA ILE A 113 9.80 30.75 -12.91
C ILE A 113 8.69 30.78 -13.96
N SER A 114 9.00 30.40 -15.21
CA SER A 114 7.98 30.24 -16.23
C SER A 114 6.96 29.18 -15.80
N ASP A 115 5.70 29.33 -16.21
CA ASP A 115 4.63 28.40 -15.83
C ASP A 115 5.01 26.93 -16.13
N ASP A 116 5.72 26.68 -17.23
CA ASP A 116 6.22 25.35 -17.61
C ASP A 116 7.15 24.72 -16.54
N VAL A 117 8.07 25.50 -15.98
CA VAL A 117 9.04 24.99 -14.99
C VAL A 117 8.38 24.79 -13.63
N ARG A 118 7.36 25.62 -13.30
CA ARG A 118 6.54 25.42 -12.10
C ARG A 118 5.76 24.11 -12.19
N GLU A 119 5.18 23.81 -13.36
CA GLU A 119 4.47 22.55 -13.56
C GLU A 119 5.42 21.35 -13.53
N GLU A 120 6.62 21.44 -14.12
CA GLU A 120 7.64 20.38 -14.01
C GLU A 120 8.03 20.11 -12.55
N LEU A 121 8.24 21.16 -11.75
CA LEU A 121 8.53 21.04 -10.31
C LEU A 121 7.39 20.34 -9.57
N ARG A 122 6.14 20.70 -9.88
CA ARG A 122 4.96 20.09 -9.26
C ARG A 122 4.87 18.60 -9.60
N ILE A 123 5.07 18.23 -10.86
CA ILE A 123 5.06 16.83 -11.30
C ILE A 123 6.18 16.05 -10.59
N ALA A 124 7.41 16.55 -10.60
CA ALA A 124 8.54 15.88 -9.95
C ALA A 124 8.35 15.73 -8.44
N MET A 125 7.77 16.72 -7.77
CA MET A 125 7.42 16.64 -6.34
C MET A 125 6.38 15.56 -6.05
N LEU A 126 5.35 15.44 -6.91
CA LEU A 126 4.33 14.39 -6.77
C LEU A 126 4.91 13.00 -6.99
N GLU A 127 5.75 12.82 -8.01
CA GLU A 127 6.46 11.56 -8.26
C GLU A 127 7.36 11.17 -7.08
N MET A 128 8.10 12.13 -6.52
CA MET A 128 8.91 11.91 -5.32
C MET A 128 8.05 11.49 -4.13
N THR A 129 6.91 12.16 -3.94
CA THR A 129 5.99 11.86 -2.82
C THR A 129 5.40 10.46 -2.95
N ASP A 130 4.98 10.05 -4.14
CA ASP A 130 4.47 8.70 -4.39
C ASP A 130 5.56 7.64 -4.18
N ALA A 131 6.77 7.88 -4.72
CA ALA A 131 7.91 6.99 -4.52
C ALA A 131 8.27 6.85 -3.03
N ALA A 132 8.25 7.95 -2.26
CA ALA A 132 8.49 7.93 -0.82
C ALA A 132 7.43 7.12 -0.05
N ARG A 133 6.15 7.23 -0.44
CA ARG A 133 5.08 6.40 0.15
C ARG A 133 5.30 4.92 -0.13
N ILE A 134 5.64 4.57 -1.37
CA ILE A 134 5.94 3.19 -1.77
C ILE A 134 7.15 2.66 -0.99
N ALA A 135 8.22 3.44 -0.90
CA ALA A 135 9.42 3.13 -0.12
C ALA A 135 9.10 2.89 1.36
N PHE A 136 8.25 3.73 1.94
CA PHE A 136 7.79 3.60 3.32
C PHE A 136 7.01 2.30 3.52
N ALA A 137 6.00 2.02 2.68
CA ALA A 137 5.21 0.80 2.76
C ALA A 137 6.08 -0.46 2.60
N ARG A 138 7.04 -0.42 1.66
CA ARG A 138 8.00 -1.51 1.46
C ARG A 138 8.83 -1.76 2.72
N ALA A 139 9.39 -0.71 3.32
CA ALA A 139 10.19 -0.85 4.54
C ALA A 139 9.38 -1.40 5.72
N VAL A 140 8.13 -0.96 5.89
CA VAL A 140 7.24 -1.49 6.92
C VAL A 140 7.04 -2.99 6.73
N LEU A 141 6.68 -3.43 5.52
CA LEU A 141 6.43 -4.84 5.23
C LEU A 141 7.67 -5.71 5.43
N ILE A 142 8.84 -5.27 4.99
CA ILE A 142 10.09 -6.00 5.18
C ILE A 142 10.37 -6.21 6.67
N LEU A 143 10.20 -5.16 7.48
CA LEU A 143 10.47 -5.23 8.92
C LEU A 143 9.47 -6.15 9.64
N GLU A 144 8.19 -6.10 9.28
CA GLU A 144 7.17 -6.99 9.85
C GLU A 144 7.37 -8.45 9.41
N LEU A 145 7.79 -8.70 8.16
CA LEU A 145 8.08 -10.05 7.67
C LEU A 145 9.29 -10.67 8.37
N GLN A 146 10.39 -9.91 8.50
CA GLN A 146 11.59 -10.36 9.23
C GLN A 146 11.30 -10.66 10.70
N TRP A 147 10.33 -9.96 11.28
CA TRP A 147 9.90 -10.19 12.64
C TRP A 147 9.01 -11.43 12.78
N ASP A 148 8.11 -11.66 11.81
CA ASP A 148 7.24 -12.84 11.77
C ASP A 148 8.05 -14.13 11.63
N GLU A 149 9.01 -14.18 10.70
CA GLU A 149 9.89 -15.35 10.50
C GLU A 149 10.64 -15.75 11.78
N LYS A 150 11.19 -14.77 12.49
CA LYS A 150 11.96 -15.01 13.72
C LYS A 150 11.08 -15.40 14.90
N ARG A 151 9.82 -14.95 14.91
CA ARG A 151 8.87 -15.34 15.95
C ARG A 151 8.52 -16.82 15.85
N ASP A 152 8.36 -17.33 14.64
CA ASP A 152 8.05 -18.75 14.40
C ASP A 152 9.24 -19.66 14.79
N ASP A 153 10.48 -19.17 14.66
CA ASP A 153 11.70 -19.90 15.07
C ASP A 153 11.88 -19.99 16.60
N ASP A 154 11.41 -18.98 17.37
CA ASP A 154 11.63 -18.86 18.81
C ASP A 154 10.53 -19.54 19.68
N ASP A 155 9.44 -20.06 19.08
CA ASP A 155 8.34 -20.70 19.80
C ASP A 155 8.72 -22.05 20.46
N GLU A 156 9.90 -22.62 20.16
CA GLU A 156 10.49 -23.74 20.94
C GLU A 156 11.20 -23.28 22.23
N GLY A 157 11.48 -21.97 22.39
CA GLY A 157 12.35 -21.40 23.43
C GLY A 157 11.67 -20.58 24.52
N GLY A 158 10.35 -20.38 24.47
CA GLY A 158 9.55 -19.82 25.58
C GLY A 158 9.79 -18.33 25.93
N ASN A 159 10.56 -17.59 25.13
CA ASN A 159 10.76 -16.15 25.32
C ASN A 159 10.06 -15.37 24.21
N VAL A 160 8.72 -15.44 24.20
CA VAL A 160 7.86 -14.83 23.18
C VAL A 160 8.18 -13.35 23.05
N LEU A 161 8.72 -12.97 21.90
CA LEU A 161 9.00 -11.61 21.47
C LEU A 161 7.70 -10.79 21.42
N SER A 162 7.25 -10.34 22.58
CA SER A 162 5.96 -9.67 22.74
C SER A 162 6.14 -8.18 22.47
N ARG A 163 5.67 -7.73 21.30
CA ARG A 163 5.41 -6.30 21.06
C ARG A 163 4.20 -5.92 21.90
N ASN A 164 4.30 -4.85 22.69
CA ASN A 164 3.18 -4.29 23.45
C ASN A 164 2.18 -3.63 22.49
N LEU A 165 1.39 -4.46 21.79
CA LEU A 165 0.31 -4.01 20.91
C LEU A 165 -0.89 -3.56 21.74
N ARG A 166 -1.64 -2.61 21.21
CA ARG A 166 -2.91 -2.16 21.78
C ARG A 166 -3.99 -3.18 21.42
N GLY A 167 -4.72 -3.66 22.41
CA GLY A 167 -5.80 -4.64 22.29
C GLY A 167 -6.95 -4.36 23.26
N GLU A 168 -7.83 -5.33 23.43
CA GLU A 168 -9.07 -5.21 24.22
C GLU A 168 -8.82 -4.83 25.69
N GLU A 169 -7.73 -5.33 26.28
CA GLU A 169 -7.38 -5.07 27.69
C GLU A 169 -6.98 -3.60 27.98
N GLN A 170 -6.69 -2.81 26.95
CA GLN A 170 -6.27 -1.41 27.09
C GLN A 170 -7.40 -0.39 26.86
N ASP A 171 -8.68 -0.84 26.89
CA ASP A 171 -9.89 0.00 26.81
C ASP A 171 -9.96 0.91 25.57
N GLY A 172 -9.20 0.57 24.52
CA GLY A 172 -8.80 1.52 23.50
C GLY A 172 -9.58 1.41 22.21
N SER A 173 -10.58 2.27 21.98
CA SER A 173 -11.09 2.48 20.62
C SER A 173 -9.96 2.88 19.66
N ILE A 174 -10.02 2.44 18.41
CA ILE A 174 -9.04 2.89 17.41
C ILE A 174 -9.29 4.37 17.07
N ASP A 175 -8.24 5.18 17.18
CA ASP A 175 -8.30 6.60 16.81
C ASP A 175 -8.44 6.76 15.28
N GLY A 176 -9.24 7.73 14.84
CA GLY A 176 -9.49 8.03 13.42
C GLY A 176 -8.20 8.27 12.64
N ALA A 177 -7.20 8.91 13.26
CA ALA A 177 -5.89 9.10 12.65
C ALA A 177 -5.18 7.79 12.31
N HIS A 178 -5.26 6.77 13.18
CA HIS A 178 -4.69 5.46 12.92
C HIS A 178 -5.48 4.68 11.86
N VAL A 179 -6.79 4.90 11.76
CA VAL A 179 -7.60 4.33 10.67
C VAL A 179 -7.17 4.92 9.32
N LEU A 180 -7.01 6.24 9.23
CA LEU A 180 -6.51 6.90 8.02
C LEU A 180 -5.10 6.42 7.66
N GLU A 181 -4.21 6.30 8.65
CA GLU A 181 -2.86 5.78 8.49
C GLU A 181 -2.88 4.33 7.97
N PHE A 182 -3.74 3.48 8.53
CA PHE A 182 -3.94 2.11 8.07
C PHE A 182 -4.43 2.02 6.62
N CYS A 183 -5.53 2.70 6.32
CA CYS A 183 -6.11 2.70 4.97
C CYS A 183 -5.11 3.24 3.94
N GLY A 184 -4.40 4.32 4.27
CA GLY A 184 -3.35 4.89 3.44
C GLY A 184 -2.20 3.91 3.20
N LEU A 185 -1.72 3.25 4.25
CA LEU A 185 -0.63 2.29 4.18
C LEU A 185 -1.01 1.06 3.35
N CYS A 186 -2.20 0.49 3.55
CA CYS A 186 -2.71 -0.61 2.75
C CYS A 186 -2.83 -0.24 1.27
N ASN A 187 -3.42 0.92 0.97
CA ASN A 187 -3.62 1.39 -0.41
C ASN A 187 -2.29 1.59 -1.16
N VAL A 188 -1.23 1.94 -0.44
CA VAL A 188 0.11 2.04 -1.01
C VAL A 188 0.78 0.67 -1.11
N ALA A 189 0.66 -0.17 -0.08
CA ALA A 189 1.27 -1.50 -0.03
C ALA A 189 0.80 -2.40 -1.19
N VAL A 190 -0.49 -2.38 -1.54
CA VAL A 190 -1.01 -3.19 -2.66
C VAL A 190 -0.54 -2.75 -4.05
N LYS A 191 0.09 -1.56 -4.16
CA LYS A 191 0.73 -1.10 -5.41
C LYS A 191 2.15 -1.66 -5.58
N LEU A 192 2.73 -2.24 -4.54
CA LEU A 192 4.06 -2.85 -4.61
C LEU A 192 4.03 -4.06 -5.56
N PRO A 193 4.94 -4.14 -6.55
CA PRO A 193 5.05 -5.30 -7.43
C PRO A 193 5.24 -6.63 -6.69
N GLU A 194 5.97 -6.60 -5.57
CA GLU A 194 6.26 -7.74 -4.72
C GLU A 194 4.98 -8.27 -4.05
N VAL A 195 4.15 -7.35 -3.53
CA VAL A 195 2.83 -7.67 -2.96
C VAL A 195 1.90 -8.22 -4.04
N GLN A 196 1.84 -7.60 -5.21
CA GLN A 196 0.99 -8.08 -6.30
C GLN A 196 1.38 -9.49 -6.77
N ARG A 197 2.68 -9.77 -6.84
CA ARG A 197 3.20 -11.09 -7.19
C ARG A 197 2.88 -12.11 -6.10
N HIS A 198 3.06 -11.75 -4.82
CA HIS A 198 2.66 -12.60 -3.70
C HIS A 198 1.16 -12.90 -3.72
N LEU A 199 0.29 -11.91 -3.93
CA LEU A 199 -1.16 -12.11 -3.99
C LEU A 199 -1.61 -12.97 -5.19
N ARG A 200 -0.88 -12.94 -6.30
CA ARG A 200 -1.18 -13.76 -7.48
C ARG A 200 -0.63 -15.19 -7.32
N TYR A 201 0.66 -15.34 -7.08
CA TYR A 201 1.35 -16.63 -7.18
C TYR A 201 1.64 -17.32 -5.85
N GLY A 202 1.52 -16.59 -4.74
CA GLY A 202 1.76 -17.12 -3.39
C GLY A 202 3.23 -17.09 -3.03
N THR A 203 4.09 -16.59 -3.92
CA THR A 203 5.54 -16.49 -3.71
C THR A 203 5.86 -15.74 -2.43
N ASP A 204 6.81 -16.24 -1.64
CA ASP A 204 7.30 -15.59 -0.43
C ASP A 204 7.71 -14.13 -0.70
N MET A 205 7.08 -13.18 0.02
CA MET A 205 7.33 -11.74 -0.14
C MET A 205 8.75 -11.35 0.26
N LEU A 206 9.35 -11.98 1.28
CA LEU A 206 10.66 -11.60 1.76
C LEU A 206 11.73 -11.88 0.70
N ARG A 207 11.64 -13.05 0.06
CA ARG A 207 12.43 -13.38 -1.13
C ARG A 207 12.26 -12.36 -2.26
N LEU A 208 11.03 -11.94 -2.56
CA LEU A 208 10.75 -10.96 -3.61
C LEU A 208 11.38 -9.58 -3.35
N PHE A 209 11.37 -9.14 -2.09
CA PHE A 209 12.04 -7.90 -1.70
C PHE A 209 13.57 -8.02 -1.81
N ASN A 210 14.14 -9.17 -1.46
CA ASN A 210 15.58 -9.42 -1.59
C ASN A 210 16.07 -9.55 -3.04
N GLU A 211 15.25 -10.12 -3.94
CA GLU A 211 15.55 -10.19 -5.37
C GLU A 211 15.57 -8.79 -6.00
N THR A 212 14.58 -7.94 -5.68
CA THR A 212 14.46 -6.57 -6.19
C THR A 212 15.59 -5.66 -5.70
N ALA A 213 16.16 -5.93 -4.51
CA ALA A 213 17.32 -5.21 -4.00
C ALA A 213 18.63 -5.59 -4.70
N ASN A 214 18.68 -6.75 -5.37
CA ASN A 214 19.89 -7.38 -5.89
C ASN A 214 19.91 -7.47 -7.43
N ASP A 215 19.36 -6.50 -8.16
CA ASP A 215 19.22 -6.45 -9.64
C ASP A 215 20.52 -6.68 -10.50
N ASN A 216 21.65 -7.08 -9.89
CA ASN A 216 22.81 -7.70 -10.57
C ASN A 216 22.87 -9.24 -10.48
N ALA A 217 21.93 -9.90 -9.79
CA ALA A 217 21.83 -11.34 -9.71
C ALA A 217 20.98 -11.84 -10.88
N GLU A 218 21.69 -12.18 -11.96
CA GLU A 218 21.24 -12.96 -13.11
C GLU A 218 20.06 -13.87 -12.78
N SER A 219 18.91 -13.62 -13.42
CA SER A 219 17.65 -14.35 -13.32
C SER A 219 17.88 -15.85 -13.15
N THR A 220 17.96 -16.30 -11.91
CA THR A 220 18.00 -17.72 -11.63
C THR A 220 16.55 -18.16 -11.70
N ALA A 221 16.22 -18.79 -12.83
CA ALA A 221 14.95 -19.42 -13.06
C ALA A 221 14.49 -20.13 -11.78
N VAL A 222 13.25 -19.86 -11.40
CA VAL A 222 12.51 -20.51 -10.32
C VAL A 222 12.79 -22.01 -10.38
N SER A 223 13.70 -22.48 -9.51
CA SER A 223 13.91 -23.91 -9.33
C SER A 223 12.78 -24.38 -8.44
N ASP A 224 11.73 -24.92 -9.08
CA ASP A 224 10.47 -25.43 -8.54
C ASP A 224 10.59 -26.58 -7.50
N ASN A 225 11.73 -26.76 -6.85
CA ASN A 225 12.05 -28.01 -6.14
C ASN A 225 12.43 -27.89 -4.65
N ASP A 226 12.16 -26.76 -3.99
CA ASP A 226 12.22 -26.71 -2.52
C ASP A 226 10.88 -26.22 -1.96
N GLN A 227 9.89 -27.12 -2.03
CA GLN A 227 8.66 -27.03 -1.26
C GLN A 227 8.97 -27.43 0.20
N THR A 228 9.29 -26.44 1.01
CA THR A 228 8.86 -26.41 2.42
C THR A 228 7.59 -25.55 2.45
N ASP A 229 6.48 -26.17 2.07
CA ASP A 229 5.43 -26.70 2.96
C ASP A 229 4.62 -25.60 3.70
N GLN A 230 3.36 -25.49 3.25
CA GLN A 230 2.17 -24.89 3.89
C GLN A 230 1.75 -23.43 3.59
N SER A 231 2.63 -22.45 3.36
CA SER A 231 2.18 -21.05 3.11
C SER A 231 1.72 -20.78 1.65
N LEU A 232 2.20 -21.58 0.69
CA LEU A 232 2.04 -21.35 -0.76
C LEU A 232 0.67 -21.74 -1.35
N SER A 233 -0.26 -22.30 -0.55
CA SER A 233 -1.58 -22.78 -1.02
C SER A 233 -2.76 -21.87 -0.66
N SER A 234 -2.50 -20.71 -0.03
CA SER A 234 -3.54 -19.83 0.48
C SER A 234 -4.25 -19.04 -0.64
N ALA A 235 -5.55 -18.82 -0.48
CA ALA A 235 -6.32 -18.02 -1.44
C ALA A 235 -5.80 -16.56 -1.46
N PRO A 236 -5.91 -15.81 -2.58
CA PRO A 236 -5.48 -14.41 -2.63
C PRO A 236 -6.06 -13.53 -1.51
N LYS A 237 -7.29 -13.85 -1.08
CA LYS A 237 -7.95 -13.18 0.03
C LYS A 237 -7.22 -13.40 1.36
N GLU A 238 -6.85 -14.64 1.68
CA GLU A 238 -6.14 -14.99 2.92
C GLU A 238 -4.74 -14.34 2.96
N ARG A 239 -4.05 -14.31 1.82
CA ARG A 239 -2.77 -13.58 1.68
C ARG A 239 -2.92 -12.08 1.91
N LEU A 240 -4.00 -11.48 1.40
CA LEU A 240 -4.28 -10.08 1.66
C LEU A 240 -4.60 -9.82 3.14
N GLU A 241 -5.38 -10.70 3.79
CA GLU A 241 -5.68 -10.62 5.22
C GLU A 241 -4.40 -10.71 6.07
N HIS A 242 -3.46 -11.57 5.68
CA HIS A 242 -2.14 -11.66 6.32
C HIS A 242 -1.35 -10.34 6.19
N ILE A 243 -1.33 -9.73 4.99
CA ILE A 243 -0.71 -8.41 4.81
C ILE A 243 -1.39 -7.34 5.66
N GLN A 244 -2.71 -7.31 5.70
CA GLN A 244 -3.47 -6.38 6.54
C GLN A 244 -3.14 -6.55 8.02
N ALA A 245 -3.01 -7.80 8.49
CA ALA A 245 -2.60 -8.09 9.86
C ALA A 245 -1.20 -7.54 10.18
N MET A 246 -0.22 -7.73 9.29
CA MET A 246 1.11 -7.14 9.45
C MET A 246 1.07 -5.60 9.57
N LEU A 247 0.29 -4.95 8.70
CA LEU A 247 0.17 -3.49 8.71
C LEU A 247 -0.57 -2.96 9.95
N LEU A 248 -1.54 -3.71 10.51
CA LEU A 248 -2.16 -3.39 11.79
C LEU A 248 -1.16 -3.47 12.95
N ARG A 249 -0.33 -4.52 12.97
CA ARG A 249 0.77 -4.64 13.96
C ARG A 249 1.74 -3.46 13.83
N ALA A 250 2.07 -3.05 12.61
CA ALA A 250 2.96 -1.93 12.36
C ALA A 250 2.45 -0.61 12.98
N ILE A 251 1.14 -0.37 12.90
CA ILE A 251 0.46 0.79 13.51
C ILE A 251 0.35 0.66 15.04
N GLY A 252 0.59 -0.54 15.57
CA GLY A 252 0.66 -0.80 17.00
C GLY A 252 -0.61 -1.40 17.59
N TYR A 253 -1.48 -1.99 16.77
CA TYR A 253 -2.68 -2.68 17.23
C TYR A 253 -2.59 -4.19 17.02
N GLU A 254 -3.27 -4.92 17.88
CA GLU A 254 -3.55 -6.32 17.67
C GLU A 254 -4.52 -6.48 16.48
N PRO A 255 -4.21 -7.32 15.47
CA PRO A 255 -5.00 -7.40 14.24
C PRO A 255 -6.47 -7.74 14.48
N GLN A 256 -6.75 -8.74 15.33
CA GLN A 256 -8.11 -9.18 15.60
C GLN A 256 -8.93 -8.06 16.24
N PHE A 257 -8.37 -7.41 17.25
CA PHE A 257 -8.98 -6.27 17.93
C PHE A 257 -9.30 -5.12 16.97
N ALA A 258 -8.33 -4.71 16.15
CA ALA A 258 -8.52 -3.60 15.21
C ALA A 258 -9.56 -3.91 14.11
N LEU A 259 -9.60 -5.15 13.62
CA LEU A 259 -10.61 -5.57 12.65
C LEU A 259 -12.02 -5.55 13.25
N ASP A 260 -12.17 -5.97 14.51
CA ASP A 260 -13.45 -5.92 15.22
C ASP A 260 -13.88 -4.47 15.48
N GLU A 261 -12.95 -3.57 15.80
CA GLU A 261 -13.20 -2.14 15.89
C GLU A 261 -13.60 -1.52 14.54
N PHE A 262 -12.99 -1.89 13.41
CA PHE A 262 -13.43 -1.42 12.10
C PHE A 262 -14.86 -1.88 11.77
N ARG A 263 -15.21 -3.12 12.09
CA ARG A 263 -16.59 -3.61 11.94
C ARG A 263 -17.54 -2.82 12.83
N ARG A 264 -17.13 -2.52 14.06
CA ARG A 264 -17.92 -1.69 14.98
C ARG A 264 -18.12 -0.27 14.44
N LEU A 265 -17.08 0.36 13.91
CA LEU A 265 -17.11 1.74 13.40
C LEU A 265 -17.89 1.89 12.10
N PHE A 266 -17.73 0.97 11.14
CA PHE A 266 -18.26 1.17 9.78
C PHE A 266 -19.44 0.27 9.41
N LEU A 267 -19.68 -0.81 10.15
CA LEU A 267 -20.73 -1.79 9.81
C LEU A 267 -21.83 -1.92 10.88
N SER A 268 -21.65 -1.34 12.07
CA SER A 268 -22.67 -1.39 13.12
C SER A 268 -23.71 -0.30 12.95
N LYS A 269 -24.99 -0.65 13.17
CA LYS A 269 -26.11 0.30 13.05
C LYS A 269 -26.07 1.45 14.07
N ASP A 270 -25.32 1.27 15.16
CA ASP A 270 -25.16 2.23 16.24
C ASP A 270 -23.86 3.03 16.14
N SER A 271 -23.15 2.99 15.00
CA SER A 271 -21.90 3.73 14.84
C SER A 271 -22.15 5.21 14.56
N ASN A 272 -21.56 6.08 15.38
CA ASN A 272 -21.54 7.54 15.21
C ASN A 272 -20.24 7.99 14.53
N VAL A 273 -19.85 7.36 13.42
CA VAL A 273 -18.76 7.90 12.62
C VAL A 273 -19.32 9.07 11.81
N ASP A 274 -19.25 10.27 12.37
CA ASP A 274 -19.73 11.50 11.73
C ASP A 274 -18.66 12.18 10.86
N ASP A 275 -17.48 11.57 10.70
CA ASP A 275 -16.38 12.10 9.90
C ASP A 275 -16.50 11.63 8.44
N PRO A 276 -16.90 12.51 7.49
CA PRO A 276 -17.07 12.14 6.10
C PRO A 276 -15.74 11.80 5.40
N GLU A 277 -14.62 12.38 5.84
CA GLU A 277 -13.30 12.09 5.27
C GLU A 277 -12.90 10.65 5.62
N LEU A 278 -13.12 10.26 6.87
CA LEU A 278 -12.83 8.91 7.35
C LEU A 278 -13.66 7.85 6.61
N ILE A 279 -14.94 8.12 6.37
CA ILE A 279 -15.83 7.23 5.60
C ILE A 279 -15.36 7.07 4.16
N ASP A 280 -15.02 8.18 3.48
CA ASP A 280 -14.58 8.16 2.08
C ASP A 280 -13.26 7.40 1.90
N VAL A 281 -12.31 7.62 2.80
CA VAL A 281 -11.02 6.91 2.80
C VAL A 281 -11.22 5.42 3.06
N PHE A 282 -12.09 5.05 4.01
CA PHE A 282 -12.39 3.64 4.28
C PHE A 282 -13.10 2.96 3.10
N ALA A 283 -14.06 3.64 2.46
CA ALA A 283 -14.73 3.14 1.26
C ALA A 283 -13.74 2.91 0.10
N THR A 284 -12.85 3.88 -0.13
CA THR A 284 -11.77 3.77 -1.13
C THR A 284 -10.85 2.59 -0.83
N PHE A 285 -10.50 2.40 0.44
CA PHE A 285 -9.72 1.24 0.90
C PHE A 285 -10.41 -0.09 0.57
N VAL A 286 -11.67 -0.27 0.96
CA VAL A 286 -12.43 -1.51 0.69
C VAL A 286 -12.50 -1.78 -0.82
N GLN A 287 -12.76 -0.75 -1.63
CA GLN A 287 -12.79 -0.87 -3.08
C GLN A 287 -11.43 -1.28 -3.65
N SER A 288 -10.35 -0.65 -3.19
CA SER A 288 -8.98 -0.98 -3.63
C SER A 288 -8.63 -2.43 -3.33
N MET A 289 -8.91 -2.89 -2.10
CA MET A 289 -8.66 -4.27 -1.68
C MET A 289 -9.47 -5.27 -2.52
N SER A 290 -10.75 -4.97 -2.78
CA SER A 290 -11.61 -5.81 -3.63
C SER A 290 -11.08 -5.93 -5.06
N ILE A 291 -10.62 -4.82 -5.66
CA ILE A 291 -10.05 -4.80 -7.01
C ILE A 291 -8.78 -5.65 -7.05
N VAL A 292 -7.91 -5.50 -6.05
CA VAL A 292 -6.64 -6.23 -5.98
C VAL A 292 -6.86 -7.74 -5.86
N VAL A 293 -7.76 -8.19 -4.98
CA VAL A 293 -8.12 -9.61 -4.86
C VAL A 293 -8.73 -10.13 -6.16
N THR A 294 -9.66 -9.38 -6.76
CA THR A 294 -10.30 -9.77 -8.02
C THR A 294 -9.27 -9.94 -9.13
N ASN A 295 -8.34 -8.99 -9.29
CA ASN A 295 -7.29 -9.06 -10.29
C ASN A 295 -6.33 -10.23 -10.05
N ALA A 296 -5.99 -10.52 -8.79
CA ALA A 296 -5.17 -11.67 -8.45
C ALA A 296 -5.87 -13.00 -8.79
N THR A 297 -7.15 -13.15 -8.42
CA THR A 297 -7.95 -14.35 -8.73
C THR A 297 -8.16 -14.55 -10.24
N LEU A 298 -8.44 -13.47 -10.99
CA LEU A 298 -8.56 -13.53 -12.44
C LEU A 298 -7.22 -13.83 -13.12
N GLY A 299 -6.11 -13.27 -12.62
CA GLY A 299 -4.76 -13.55 -13.11
C GLY A 299 -4.37 -15.03 -12.95
N ILE A 300 -4.70 -15.65 -11.81
CA ILE A 300 -4.54 -17.09 -11.60
C ILE A 300 -5.38 -17.86 -12.63
N SER A 301 -6.66 -17.48 -12.78
CA SER A 301 -7.61 -18.16 -13.67
C SER A 301 -7.16 -18.08 -15.14
N ALA A 302 -6.63 -16.93 -15.58
CA ALA A 302 -6.13 -16.73 -16.94
C ALA A 302 -4.87 -17.55 -17.23
N ASP A 303 -3.94 -17.66 -16.28
CA ASP A 303 -2.72 -18.46 -16.42
C ASP A 303 -3.05 -19.97 -16.38
N SER A 304 -3.98 -20.40 -15.52
CA SER A 304 -4.44 -21.79 -15.45
C SER A 304 -5.33 -22.21 -16.63
N ASN A 305 -6.02 -21.25 -17.26
CA ASN A 305 -6.81 -21.50 -18.46
C ASN A 305 -5.96 -21.60 -19.73
N GLY A 306 -4.63 -21.40 -19.69
CA GLY A 306 -3.76 -21.84 -20.79
C GLY A 306 -3.84 -23.34 -21.07
N MET A 307 -4.31 -24.15 -20.11
CA MET A 307 -4.55 -25.60 -20.25
C MET A 307 -6.03 -26.00 -20.39
N LEU A 308 -7.00 -25.08 -20.20
CA LEU A 308 -8.45 -25.36 -20.30
C LEU A 308 -9.19 -24.40 -21.25
N SER A 309 -8.45 -23.57 -21.97
CA SER A 309 -8.96 -22.64 -22.97
C SER A 309 -9.34 -23.44 -24.23
N ASP A 310 -10.60 -23.83 -24.28
CA ASP A 310 -11.28 -24.25 -25.51
C ASP A 310 -11.64 -23.03 -26.39
N VAL A 311 -10.69 -22.10 -26.54
CA VAL A 311 -10.86 -20.84 -27.30
C VAL A 311 -11.21 -21.09 -28.77
N ASN A 312 -11.08 -22.33 -29.26
CA ASN A 312 -11.44 -22.72 -30.61
C ASN A 312 -12.85 -23.36 -30.75
N GLU A 313 -13.54 -23.74 -29.67
CA GLU A 313 -14.86 -24.42 -29.77
C GLU A 313 -16.07 -23.60 -29.30
N GLY A 314 -15.89 -22.32 -28.97
CA GLY A 314 -17.00 -21.38 -28.80
C GLY A 314 -17.26 -21.00 -27.35
N GLY A 315 -17.27 -19.69 -27.11
CA GLY A 315 -17.16 -19.07 -25.79
C GLY A 315 -18.15 -19.55 -24.74
N VAL A 316 -17.61 -19.90 -23.56
CA VAL A 316 -18.39 -20.12 -22.35
C VAL A 316 -18.52 -18.80 -21.61
N THR A 317 -19.73 -18.25 -21.57
CA THR A 317 -20.10 -17.19 -20.62
C THR A 317 -20.31 -17.87 -19.27
N ARG A 318 -19.38 -17.69 -18.33
CA ARG A 318 -19.53 -18.25 -16.97
C ARG A 318 -20.28 -17.23 -16.11
N VAL A 319 -21.49 -17.58 -15.70
CA VAL A 319 -22.31 -16.80 -14.75
C VAL A 319 -21.64 -16.89 -13.37
N LEU A 320 -21.25 -15.74 -12.82
CA LEU A 320 -20.71 -15.62 -11.46
C LEU A 320 -21.84 -15.17 -10.53
N SER A 321 -22.27 -16.10 -9.68
CA SER A 321 -23.24 -15.98 -8.57
C SER A 321 -24.68 -15.55 -8.92
N VAL A 322 -25.64 -16.37 -8.47
CA VAL A 322 -27.05 -15.98 -8.29
C VAL A 322 -27.21 -15.63 -6.81
N GLU A 323 -27.47 -14.37 -6.52
CA GLU A 323 -27.81 -13.93 -5.17
C GLU A 323 -29.29 -14.28 -4.93
N GLU A 324 -29.54 -15.35 -4.17
CA GLU A 324 -30.90 -15.81 -3.89
C GLU A 324 -31.51 -14.94 -2.78
N LYS A 325 -32.16 -13.84 -3.18
CA LYS A 325 -32.93 -13.00 -2.26
C LYS A 325 -34.26 -13.65 -1.95
N THR A 326 -34.32 -14.43 -0.86
CA THR A 326 -35.59 -14.89 -0.30
C THR A 326 -36.27 -13.72 0.42
N VAL A 327 -37.27 -13.13 -0.22
CA VAL A 327 -38.16 -12.15 0.41
C VAL A 327 -39.22 -12.93 1.17
N GLN A 328 -39.16 -12.94 2.51
CA GLN A 328 -40.29 -13.32 3.34
C GLN A 328 -41.34 -12.21 3.24
N ILE A 329 -42.43 -12.48 2.53
CA ILE A 329 -43.63 -11.64 2.55
C ILE A 329 -44.49 -12.17 3.71
N ASP A 330 -44.44 -11.45 4.84
CA ASP A 330 -45.40 -11.66 5.92
C ASP A 330 -46.78 -11.15 5.46
N GLY A 331 -47.80 -11.98 5.69
CA GLY A 331 -49.02 -12.02 4.90
C GLY A 331 -50.05 -10.91 5.13
N ASN A 332 -50.83 -10.62 4.09
CA ASN A 332 -52.28 -10.84 4.08
C ASN A 332 -52.85 -10.52 2.68
N ASP A 333 -53.79 -11.37 2.28
CA ASP A 333 -54.84 -11.19 1.28
C ASP A 333 -54.53 -11.38 -0.23
N ASP A 334 -55.34 -12.30 -0.79
CA ASP A 334 -55.79 -12.53 -2.16
C ASP A 334 -54.88 -13.17 -3.22
N GLU A 335 -55.00 -14.51 -3.26
CA GLU A 335 -55.42 -15.31 -4.42
C GLU A 335 -54.71 -15.08 -5.77
N ILE A 336 -53.60 -15.81 -6.00
CA ILE A 336 -53.23 -16.26 -7.35
C ILE A 336 -52.89 -17.76 -7.29
N LEU A 337 -53.74 -18.57 -7.93
CA LEU A 337 -53.50 -19.98 -8.25
C LEU A 337 -52.20 -20.13 -9.04
N VAL A 338 -51.20 -20.80 -8.47
CA VAL A 338 -50.14 -21.45 -9.24
C VAL A 338 -50.07 -22.91 -8.83
N GLY A 339 -50.34 -23.77 -9.80
CA GLY A 339 -50.45 -25.20 -9.64
C GLY A 339 -49.18 -25.85 -9.11
N SER A 340 -49.40 -26.76 -8.16
CA SER A 340 -48.47 -27.79 -7.71
C SER A 340 -47.90 -28.58 -8.90
N GLY A 341 -46.59 -28.51 -9.12
CA GLY A 341 -45.86 -29.32 -10.10
C GLY A 341 -44.40 -29.47 -9.68
N GLY A 342 -43.98 -30.71 -9.42
CA GLY A 342 -42.72 -31.06 -8.80
C GLY A 342 -41.46 -30.68 -9.59
N GLY A 343 -40.35 -30.64 -8.85
CA GLY A 343 -39.01 -30.36 -9.34
C GLY A 343 -38.60 -31.26 -10.50
N GLY A 344 -38.43 -30.63 -11.65
CA GLY A 344 -37.78 -31.18 -12.82
C GLY A 344 -37.28 -30.01 -13.67
N ALA A 345 -36.00 -29.99 -14.01
CA ALA A 345 -35.43 -28.99 -14.91
C ALA A 345 -36.20 -28.99 -16.24
N PRO A 346 -36.49 -27.81 -16.84
CA PRO A 346 -37.15 -27.76 -18.14
C PRO A 346 -36.23 -28.39 -19.19
N SER A 347 -36.75 -29.38 -19.92
CA SER A 347 -36.00 -30.04 -20.99
C SER A 347 -35.96 -29.16 -22.25
N MET A 348 -34.91 -29.31 -23.06
CA MET A 348 -34.65 -28.51 -24.27
C MET A 348 -35.81 -28.43 -25.27
N ALA A 349 -36.81 -29.31 -25.19
CA ALA A 349 -37.98 -29.28 -26.07
C ALA A 349 -38.91 -28.07 -25.84
N THR A 350 -38.85 -27.39 -24.68
CA THR A 350 -39.71 -26.22 -24.39
C THR A 350 -39.12 -24.88 -24.84
N MET A 351 -37.82 -24.82 -25.18
CA MET A 351 -37.18 -23.58 -25.66
C MET A 351 -37.31 -23.34 -27.16
N GLU A 352 -37.66 -24.35 -27.96
CA GLU A 352 -37.85 -24.18 -29.41
C GLU A 352 -39.20 -23.56 -29.78
N GLN A 353 -40.18 -23.52 -28.87
CA GLN A 353 -41.52 -23.01 -29.16
C GLN A 353 -41.71 -21.49 -29.02
N GLN A 354 -40.69 -20.73 -28.60
CA GLN A 354 -40.76 -19.26 -28.53
C GLN A 354 -40.09 -18.53 -29.71
N ARG A 355 -39.56 -19.26 -30.70
CA ARG A 355 -38.99 -18.65 -31.92
C ARG A 355 -39.97 -18.43 -33.07
N ASP A 356 -41.17 -19.00 -33.00
CA ASP A 356 -42.22 -18.85 -34.01
C ASP A 356 -43.47 -18.18 -33.45
N VAL A 357 -43.37 -16.90 -33.09
CA VAL A 357 -44.49 -15.98 -33.15
C VAL A 357 -43.99 -14.64 -33.70
N ARG A 358 -44.38 -14.35 -34.94
CA ARG A 358 -44.32 -13.03 -35.56
C ARG A 358 -45.38 -12.11 -35.00
#